data_AF-A0A0Q5DZ96-F1
#
_entry.id   AF-A0A0Q5DZ96-F1
#
_cell.length_a   1.000
_cell.length_b   1.000
_cell.length_c   1.000
_cell.angle_alpha   90.00
_cell.angle_beta   90.00
_cell.angle_gamma   90.00
#
_symmetry.space_group_name_H-M   'P 1'
#
loop_
_entity.id
_entity.type
_entity.pdbx_description
1 polymer ?
#
loop_
_entity_poly.entity_id
_entity_poly.type
_entity_poly.pdbx_seq_one_letter_code
_entity_poly.pdbx_strand_id
1 'polypeptide(L)'
;MRTDPFTDTWAFFLGQQSDQLGLGLGRWLVVACFALLVMASVLIALREWIEDPTQRSGRDLTMWVLRALVGAMWFQGMLWKLPFFSTENGLYFWTGEEVTNAAFQIHRDLVKNVLLPTPNFYILDIFVFLTELTFAASLLLGLGVRITGAIGVMFVAQLWLGLYLHPQEWPWTYVFLAGLMGLFSVFGAGRSLGLDADLRRRFPPGLTTGSTARFVRFAT
;
A
#
# COMPACT_ATOMS: atom_id res chain seq x y z
N MET A 1 -18.19 -8.68 11.27
CA MET A 1 -18.73 -7.31 11.35
C MET A 1 -17.72 -6.46 12.10
N ARG A 2 -17.47 -5.23 11.64
CA ARG A 2 -16.67 -4.24 12.39
C ARG A 2 -17.40 -3.90 13.67
N THR A 3 -16.75 -3.94 14.82
CA THR A 3 -17.38 -3.57 16.11
C THR A 3 -16.97 -2.17 16.51
N ASP A 4 -15.66 -1.95 16.64
CA ASP A 4 -15.04 -0.70 17.03
C ASP A 4 -13.56 -0.73 16.63
N PRO A 5 -12.93 0.43 16.38
CA PRO A 5 -11.59 0.47 15.82
C PRO A 5 -10.52 -0.15 16.73
N PHE A 6 -10.71 -0.15 18.05
CA PHE A 6 -9.71 -0.70 18.98
C PHE A 6 -9.78 -2.22 19.04
N THR A 7 -10.99 -2.77 19.18
CA THR A 7 -11.21 -4.22 19.17
C THR A 7 -10.88 -4.82 17.81
N ASP A 8 -11.28 -4.17 16.71
CA ASP A 8 -10.97 -4.65 15.35
C ASP A 8 -9.45 -4.66 15.09
N THR A 9 -8.73 -3.64 15.58
CA THR A 9 -7.27 -3.57 15.51
C THR A 9 -6.62 -4.66 16.36
N TRP A 10 -7.11 -4.87 17.59
CA TRP A 10 -6.61 -5.91 18.46
C TRP A 10 -6.86 -7.31 17.88
N ALA A 11 -8.04 -7.54 17.31
CA ALA A 11 -8.38 -8.77 16.61
C ALA A 11 -7.45 -9.04 15.43
N PHE A 12 -7.07 -8.00 14.68
CA PHE A 12 -6.11 -8.13 13.59
C PHE A 12 -4.73 -8.62 14.07
N PHE A 13 -4.23 -8.05 15.17
CA PHE A 13 -2.96 -8.49 15.78
C PHE A 13 -3.02 -9.92 16.33
N LEU A 14 -4.20 -10.38 16.74
CA LEU A 14 -4.42 -11.74 17.25
C LEU A 14 -4.76 -12.78 16.16
N GLY A 15 -4.80 -12.38 14.88
CA GLY A 15 -5.17 -13.30 13.80
C GLY A 15 -6.65 -13.71 13.82
N GLN A 16 -7.53 -12.84 14.32
CA GLN A 16 -8.95 -13.13 14.57
C GLN A 16 -9.90 -12.40 13.60
N GLN A 17 -9.39 -11.62 12.64
CA GLN A 17 -10.27 -11.05 11.61
C GLN A 17 -10.76 -12.11 10.63
N SER A 18 -11.93 -11.91 10.04
CA SER A 18 -12.56 -12.84 9.08
C SER A 18 -11.60 -13.30 7.99
N ASP A 19 -10.87 -12.34 7.41
CA ASP A 19 -9.98 -12.59 6.27
C ASP A 19 -8.76 -13.42 6.71
N GLN A 20 -8.33 -13.26 7.97
CA GLN A 20 -7.27 -14.08 8.56
C GLN A 20 -7.79 -15.47 8.93
N LEU A 21 -8.99 -15.58 9.51
CA LEU A 21 -9.61 -16.86 9.87
C LEU A 21 -9.80 -17.76 8.64
N GLY A 22 -10.15 -17.17 7.50
CA GLY A 22 -10.28 -17.89 6.22
C GLY A 22 -8.98 -18.58 5.75
N LEU A 23 -7.81 -18.15 6.24
CA LEU A 23 -6.51 -18.73 5.88
C LEU A 23 -6.12 -19.93 6.75
N GLY A 24 -6.92 -20.30 7.75
CA GLY A 24 -6.60 -21.38 8.68
C GLY A 24 -5.26 -21.12 9.39
N LEU A 25 -4.29 -22.06 9.26
CA LEU A 25 -2.96 -21.90 9.85
C LEU A 25 -2.12 -20.79 9.19
N GLY A 26 -2.41 -20.44 7.93
CA GLY A 26 -1.71 -19.40 7.18
C GLY A 26 -1.84 -18.00 7.79
N ARG A 27 -2.85 -17.79 8.65
CA ARG A 27 -3.05 -16.53 9.38
C ARG A 27 -1.85 -16.10 10.20
N TRP A 28 -1.10 -17.06 10.76
CA TRP A 28 0.06 -16.77 11.60
C TRP A 28 1.24 -16.26 10.77
N LEU A 29 1.36 -16.68 9.51
CA LEU A 29 2.34 -16.12 8.59
C LEU A 29 2.01 -14.66 8.27
N VAL A 30 0.73 -14.35 8.06
CA VAL A 30 0.27 -12.97 7.83
C VAL A 30 0.55 -12.09 9.05
N VAL A 31 0.15 -12.53 10.24
CA VAL A 31 0.40 -11.80 11.49
C VAL A 31 1.90 -11.60 11.73
N ALA A 32 2.71 -12.65 11.57
CA ALA A 32 4.15 -12.56 11.72
C ALA A 32 4.78 -11.59 10.70
N CYS A 33 4.37 -11.67 9.42
CA CYS A 33 4.84 -10.77 8.37
C CYS A 33 4.51 -9.30 8.70
N PHE A 34 3.28 -9.02 9.12
CA PHE A 34 2.88 -7.68 9.54
C PHE A 34 3.70 -7.19 10.73
N ALA A 35 3.82 -8.01 11.77
CA ALA A 35 4.56 -7.67 12.98
C ALA A 35 6.04 -7.38 12.68
N LEU A 36 6.66 -8.16 11.78
CA LEU A 36 8.03 -7.93 11.33
C LEU A 36 8.18 -6.62 10.56
N LEU A 37 7.24 -6.27 9.67
CA LEU A 37 7.28 -5.00 8.94
C LEU A 37 7.10 -3.80 9.87
N VAL A 38 6.18 -3.88 10.83
CA VAL A 38 5.96 -2.82 11.83
C VAL A 38 7.19 -2.69 12.73
N MET A 39 7.73 -3.80 13.23
CA MET A 39 8.94 -3.80 14.05
C MET A 39 10.13 -3.20 13.29
N ALA A 40 10.33 -3.61 12.03
CA ALA A 40 11.37 -3.05 11.17
C ALA A 40 11.17 -1.54 10.96
N SER A 41 9.95 -1.08 10.69
CA SER A 41 9.61 0.34 10.55
C SER A 41 10.01 1.16 11.78
N VAL A 42 9.69 0.65 12.99
CA VAL A 42 10.06 1.30 14.26
C VAL A 42 11.57 1.30 14.47
N LEU A 43 12.24 0.18 14.24
CA LEU A 43 13.70 0.08 14.40
C LEU A 43 14.45 1.00 13.44
N ILE A 44 14.00 1.10 12.19
CA ILE A 44 14.54 2.02 11.19
C ILE A 44 14.32 3.46 11.64
N ALA A 45 13.12 3.81 12.10
CA ALA A 45 12.82 5.15 12.56
C ALA A 45 13.66 5.57 13.78
N LEU A 46 13.81 4.67 14.76
CA LEU A 46 14.69 4.89 15.92
C LEU A 46 16.14 5.06 15.50
N ARG A 47 16.63 4.22 14.58
CA ARG A 47 17.98 4.33 14.03
C ARG A 47 18.21 5.69 13.35
N GLU A 48 17.34 6.09 12.43
CA GLU A 48 17.47 7.38 11.73
C GLU A 48 17.34 8.56 12.69
N TRP A 49 16.45 8.48 13.69
CA TRP A 49 16.33 9.49 14.74
C TRP A 49 17.62 9.66 15.55
N ILE A 50 18.32 8.56 15.83
CA ILE A 50 19.59 8.57 16.56
C ILE A 50 20.71 9.11 15.65
N GLU A 51 20.85 8.57 14.44
CA GLU A 51 21.98 8.83 13.56
C GLU A 51 21.94 10.19 12.85
N ASP A 52 20.75 10.76 12.61
CA ASP A 52 20.59 12.05 11.93
C ASP A 52 19.82 13.07 12.80
N PRO A 53 20.53 13.95 13.52
CA PRO A 53 19.91 14.99 14.33
C PRO A 53 18.96 15.92 13.56
N THR A 54 19.12 16.05 12.23
CA THR A 54 18.26 16.92 11.40
C THR A 54 16.85 16.37 11.24
N GLN A 55 16.66 15.06 11.43
CA GLN A 55 15.36 14.37 11.37
C GLN A 55 14.63 14.36 12.72
N ARG A 56 15.20 14.94 13.78
CA ARG A 56 14.56 15.03 15.11
C ARG A 56 13.52 16.14 15.16
N SER A 57 12.60 16.13 14.20
CA SER A 57 11.60 17.17 14.02
C SER A 57 10.19 16.57 14.10
N GLY A 58 9.23 17.39 14.55
CA GLY A 58 7.82 17.01 14.51
C GLY A 58 7.35 16.67 13.09
N ARG A 59 7.89 17.35 12.07
CA ARG A 59 7.59 17.05 10.66
C ARG A 59 7.97 15.63 10.28
N ASP A 60 9.18 15.19 10.62
CA ASP A 60 9.67 13.86 10.21
C ASP A 60 8.97 12.75 10.98
N LEU A 61 8.67 12.99 12.27
CA LEU A 61 7.84 12.08 13.06
C LEU A 61 6.42 11.96 12.49
N THR A 62 5.76 13.08 12.19
CA THR A 62 4.41 13.08 11.60
C THR A 62 4.40 12.38 10.24
N MET A 63 5.41 12.64 9.39
CA MET A 63 5.52 11.99 8.09
C MET A 63 5.68 10.48 8.25
N TRP A 64 6.53 10.00 9.17
CA TRP A 64 6.68 8.58 9.47
C TRP A 64 5.38 7.96 9.98
N VAL A 65 4.69 8.59 10.93
CA VAL A 65 3.42 8.07 11.47
C VAL A 65 2.38 7.92 10.36
N LEU A 66 2.14 8.97 9.57
CA LEU A 66 1.16 8.94 8.48
C LEU A 66 1.53 7.89 7.44
N ARG A 67 2.80 7.82 7.07
CA ARG A 67 3.32 6.83 6.11
C ARG A 67 3.10 5.41 6.63
N ALA A 68 3.41 5.14 7.90
CA ALA A 68 3.24 3.82 8.51
C ALA A 68 1.77 3.41 8.62
N LEU A 69 0.87 4.33 8.96
CA LEU A 69 -0.58 4.07 9.00
C LEU A 69 -1.13 3.70 7.62
N VAL A 70 -0.74 4.43 6.57
CA VAL A 70 -1.15 4.09 5.20
C VAL A 70 -0.52 2.78 4.73
N GLY A 71 0.73 2.51 5.10
CA GLY A 71 1.37 1.21 4.85
C GLY A 71 0.62 0.05 5.52
N ALA A 72 0.16 0.24 6.76
CA ALA A 72 -0.67 -0.75 7.46
C ALA A 72 -2.04 -0.95 6.80
N MET A 73 -2.67 0.14 6.32
CA MET A 73 -3.91 0.06 5.55
C MET A 73 -3.73 -0.76 4.27
N TRP A 74 -2.64 -0.56 3.51
CA TRP A 74 -2.35 -1.37 2.32
C TRP A 74 -2.11 -2.84 2.65
N PHE A 75 -1.43 -3.12 3.77
CA PHE A 75 -1.22 -4.50 4.22
C PHE A 75 -2.55 -5.19 4.56
N GLN A 76 -3.47 -4.50 5.24
CA GLN A 76 -4.81 -5.03 5.51
C GLN A 76 -5.60 -5.22 4.20
N GLY A 77 -5.49 -4.26 3.29
CA GLY A 77 -6.13 -4.29 1.98
C GLY A 77 -5.79 -5.52 1.14
N MET A 78 -4.58 -6.09 1.27
CA MET A 78 -4.22 -7.24 0.44
C MET A 78 -4.95 -8.53 0.85
N LEU A 79 -5.48 -8.62 2.07
CA LEU A 79 -5.97 -9.91 2.60
C LEU A 79 -7.25 -10.40 1.94
N TRP A 80 -8.16 -9.50 1.55
CA TRP A 80 -9.42 -9.87 0.90
C TRP A 80 -9.26 -10.28 -0.58
N LYS A 81 -8.03 -10.27 -1.11
CA LYS A 81 -7.66 -10.87 -2.40
C LYS A 81 -7.45 -12.38 -2.29
N LEU A 82 -7.27 -12.90 -1.07
CA LEU A 82 -7.10 -14.34 -0.85
C LEU A 82 -8.47 -15.05 -0.77
N PRO A 83 -8.54 -16.34 -1.15
CA PRO A 83 -7.46 -17.16 -1.71
C PRO A 83 -7.21 -16.87 -3.20
N PHE A 84 -5.98 -17.12 -3.66
CA PHE A 84 -5.63 -17.06 -5.08
C PHE A 84 -6.30 -18.19 -5.87
N PHE A 85 -6.35 -18.00 -7.20
CA PHE A 85 -6.94 -18.96 -8.14
C PHE A 85 -8.40 -19.29 -7.84
N SER A 86 -9.12 -18.33 -7.26
CA SER A 86 -10.52 -18.42 -6.92
C SER A 86 -11.28 -17.23 -7.49
N THR A 87 -12.56 -17.40 -7.76
CA THR A 87 -13.51 -16.31 -8.06
C THR A 87 -14.42 -16.00 -6.87
N GLU A 88 -14.18 -16.65 -5.73
CA GLU A 88 -14.93 -16.48 -4.48
C GLU A 88 -14.19 -15.54 -3.49
N ASN A 89 -13.22 -14.75 -3.97
CA ASN A 89 -12.56 -13.74 -3.17
C ASN A 89 -13.21 -12.37 -3.38
N GLY A 90 -12.90 -11.43 -2.48
CA GLY A 90 -13.51 -10.12 -2.58
C GLY A 90 -13.04 -9.34 -3.82
N LEU A 91 -11.80 -9.56 -4.30
CA LEU A 91 -11.30 -8.86 -5.50
C LEU A 91 -12.16 -9.18 -6.72
N TYR A 92 -12.55 -10.43 -6.90
CA TYR A 92 -13.42 -10.83 -8.00
C TYR A 92 -14.78 -10.11 -7.91
N PHE A 93 -15.37 -10.07 -6.72
CA PHE A 93 -16.62 -9.37 -6.47
C PHE A 93 -16.52 -7.88 -6.83
N TRP A 94 -15.53 -7.17 -6.28
CA TRP A 94 -15.38 -5.73 -6.50
C TRP A 94 -14.97 -5.38 -7.93
N THR A 95 -14.18 -6.24 -8.59
CA THR A 95 -13.88 -6.10 -10.02
C THR A 95 -15.16 -6.31 -10.86
N GLY A 96 -16.06 -7.21 -10.42
CA GLY A 96 -17.40 -7.38 -10.99
C GLY A 96 -18.23 -6.10 -10.96
N GLU A 97 -18.20 -5.39 -9.84
CA GLU A 97 -18.90 -4.12 -9.67
C GLU A 97 -18.41 -3.03 -10.64
N GLU A 98 -17.17 -3.07 -11.11
CA GLU A 98 -16.66 -2.09 -12.08
C GLU A 98 -17.34 -2.21 -13.45
N VAL A 99 -17.89 -3.38 -13.81
CA VAL A 99 -18.63 -3.58 -15.06
C VAL A 99 -19.90 -2.72 -15.13
N THR A 100 -20.55 -2.53 -13.99
CA THR A 100 -21.83 -1.81 -13.88
C THR A 100 -21.67 -0.39 -13.36
N ASN A 101 -20.59 -0.09 -12.65
CA ASN A 101 -20.42 1.17 -11.93
C ASN A 101 -19.27 2.05 -12.42
N ALA A 102 -18.45 1.62 -13.39
CA ALA A 102 -17.36 2.46 -13.87
C ALA A 102 -17.87 3.74 -14.57
N ALA A 103 -17.10 4.82 -14.42
CA ALA A 103 -17.39 6.13 -14.97
C ALA A 103 -17.52 6.14 -16.51
N PHE A 104 -16.77 5.25 -17.19
CA PHE A 104 -16.67 5.22 -18.65
C PHE A 104 -16.92 3.82 -19.21
N GLN A 105 -17.58 3.74 -20.36
CA GLN A 105 -17.88 2.48 -21.03
C GLN A 105 -16.62 1.67 -21.38
N ILE A 106 -15.56 2.35 -21.84
CA ILE A 106 -14.28 1.68 -22.18
C ILE A 106 -13.68 0.93 -20.99
N HIS A 107 -13.83 1.46 -19.77
CA HIS A 107 -13.35 0.82 -18.56
C HIS A 107 -14.18 -0.44 -18.26
N ARG A 108 -15.52 -0.35 -18.38
CA ARG A 108 -16.43 -1.48 -18.23
C ARG A 108 -16.10 -2.61 -19.21
N ASP A 109 -15.86 -2.26 -20.47
CA ASP A 109 -15.54 -3.22 -21.52
C ASP A 109 -14.19 -3.91 -21.30
N LEU A 110 -13.18 -3.16 -20.84
CA LEU A 110 -11.88 -3.73 -20.44
C LEU A 110 -12.06 -4.73 -19.29
N VAL A 111 -12.77 -4.35 -18.24
CA VAL A 111 -12.99 -5.21 -17.07
C VAL A 111 -13.76 -6.46 -17.46
N LYS A 112 -14.89 -6.30 -18.15
CA LYS A 112 -15.80 -7.39 -18.53
C LYS A 112 -15.15 -8.38 -19.50
N ASN A 113 -14.45 -7.90 -20.52
CA ASN A 113 -14.00 -8.72 -21.62
C ASN A 113 -12.54 -9.19 -21.48
N VAL A 114 -11.74 -8.53 -20.63
CA VAL A 114 -10.31 -8.83 -20.49
C VAL A 114 -9.94 -9.22 -19.07
N LEU A 115 -10.32 -8.44 -18.05
CA LEU A 115 -9.82 -8.64 -16.69
C LEU A 115 -10.56 -9.74 -15.92
N LEU A 116 -11.89 -9.77 -15.93
CA LEU A 116 -12.70 -10.76 -15.22
C LEU A 116 -12.64 -12.18 -15.79
N PRO A 117 -12.61 -12.40 -17.12
CA PRO A 117 -12.58 -13.76 -17.66
C PRO A 117 -11.36 -14.53 -17.18
N THR A 118 -11.58 -15.76 -16.72
CA THR A 118 -10.49 -16.67 -16.36
C THR A 118 -9.80 -17.16 -17.64
N PRO A 119 -8.45 -17.22 -17.67
CA PRO A 119 -7.51 -17.15 -16.55
C PRO A 119 -6.96 -15.75 -16.20
N ASN A 120 -7.33 -14.69 -16.93
CA ASN A 120 -6.74 -13.35 -16.77
C ASN A 120 -6.96 -12.80 -15.36
N PHE A 121 -8.13 -13.04 -14.78
CA PHE A 121 -8.42 -12.63 -13.41
C PHE A 121 -7.42 -13.19 -12.40
N TYR A 122 -7.03 -14.46 -12.51
CA TYR A 122 -6.07 -15.06 -11.58
C TYR A 122 -4.69 -14.40 -11.64
N ILE A 123 -4.31 -13.94 -12.83
CA ILE A 123 -3.06 -13.19 -13.03
C ILE A 123 -3.20 -11.80 -12.39
N LEU A 124 -4.31 -11.10 -12.66
CA LEU A 124 -4.61 -9.81 -12.06
C LEU A 124 -4.60 -9.87 -10.53
N ASP A 125 -5.24 -10.89 -9.95
CA ASP A 125 -5.36 -11.09 -8.51
C ASP A 125 -4.00 -11.18 -7.81
N ILE A 126 -3.09 -11.99 -8.35
CA ILE A 126 -1.72 -12.12 -7.85
C ILE A 126 -0.99 -10.77 -7.97
N PHE A 127 -1.11 -10.07 -9.10
CA PHE A 127 -0.44 -8.78 -9.29
C PHE A 127 -0.97 -7.70 -8.35
N VAL A 128 -2.29 -7.63 -8.16
CA VAL A 128 -2.92 -6.68 -7.24
C VAL A 128 -2.47 -6.96 -5.80
N PHE A 129 -2.49 -8.22 -5.37
CA PHE A 129 -1.97 -8.61 -4.05
C PHE A 129 -0.51 -8.20 -3.86
N LEU A 130 0.37 -8.54 -4.81
CA LEU A 130 1.80 -8.21 -4.72
C LEU A 130 2.04 -6.69 -4.76
N THR A 131 1.21 -5.95 -5.50
CA THR A 131 1.28 -4.49 -5.56
C THR A 131 0.93 -3.88 -4.21
N GLU A 132 -0.17 -4.30 -3.58
CA GLU A 132 -0.57 -3.80 -2.26
C GLU A 132 0.43 -4.21 -1.17
N LEU A 133 0.98 -5.44 -1.22
CA LEU A 133 2.07 -5.86 -0.33
C LEU A 133 3.33 -5.01 -0.53
N THR A 134 3.66 -4.67 -1.78
CA THR A 134 4.79 -3.78 -2.11
C THR A 134 4.56 -2.37 -1.58
N PHE A 135 3.34 -1.84 -1.71
CA PHE A 135 2.97 -0.55 -1.14
C PHE A 135 3.12 -0.56 0.37
N ALA A 136 2.60 -1.60 1.04
CA ALA A 136 2.72 -1.78 2.48
C ALA A 136 4.19 -1.83 2.92
N ALA A 137 5.01 -2.67 2.30
CA ALA A 137 6.42 -2.82 2.66
C ALA A 137 7.22 -1.53 2.40
N SER A 138 7.04 -0.91 1.23
CA SER A 138 7.70 0.36 0.88
C SER A 138 7.33 1.48 1.86
N LEU A 139 6.04 1.63 2.17
CA LEU A 139 5.56 2.65 3.08
C LEU A 139 5.87 2.34 4.54
N LEU A 140 5.97 1.09 4.99
CA LEU A 140 6.37 0.80 6.37
C LEU A 140 7.88 1.02 6.56
N LEU A 141 8.70 0.50 5.64
CA LEU A 141 10.16 0.59 5.71
C LEU A 141 10.71 1.97 5.29
N GLY A 142 9.91 2.75 4.56
CA GLY A 142 10.32 4.05 4.04
C GLY A 142 11.33 3.92 2.91
N LEU A 143 11.17 2.90 2.07
CA LEU A 143 12.06 2.55 0.97
C LEU A 143 11.35 2.69 -0.36
N GLY A 144 11.89 3.49 -1.28
CA GLY A 144 11.33 3.72 -2.61
C GLY A 144 9.98 4.44 -2.59
N VAL A 145 9.68 5.19 -1.52
CA VAL A 145 8.34 5.76 -1.27
C VAL A 145 7.93 6.72 -2.38
N ARG A 146 8.90 7.37 -3.03
CA ARG A 146 8.63 8.27 -4.15
C ARG A 146 7.97 7.56 -5.32
N ILE A 147 8.54 6.44 -5.74
CA ILE A 147 8.02 5.62 -6.85
C ILE A 147 6.70 4.99 -6.43
N THR A 148 6.67 4.37 -5.25
CA THR A 148 5.48 3.73 -4.70
C THR A 148 4.30 4.69 -4.60
N GLY A 149 4.52 5.93 -4.14
CA GLY A 149 3.47 6.94 -4.07
C GLY A 149 2.91 7.29 -5.45
N ALA A 150 3.76 7.42 -6.47
CA ALA A 150 3.33 7.72 -7.83
C ALA A 150 2.52 6.56 -8.45
N ILE A 151 2.98 5.31 -8.28
CA ILE A 151 2.24 4.13 -8.72
C ILE A 151 0.92 4.01 -7.94
N GLY A 152 0.94 4.29 -6.64
CA GLY A 152 -0.25 4.29 -5.79
C GLY A 152 -1.31 5.29 -6.23
N VAL A 153 -0.92 6.48 -6.72
CA VAL A 153 -1.87 7.43 -7.33
C VAL A 153 -2.59 6.79 -8.53
N MET A 154 -1.85 6.14 -9.43
CA MET A 154 -2.43 5.48 -10.60
C MET A 154 -3.33 4.29 -10.18
N PHE A 155 -2.87 3.52 -9.20
CA PHE A 155 -3.61 2.39 -8.65
C PHE A 155 -4.91 2.84 -7.97
N VAL A 156 -4.93 3.96 -7.26
CA VAL A 156 -6.16 4.47 -6.65
C VAL A 156 -7.05 5.16 -7.68
N ALA A 157 -6.47 5.81 -8.70
CA ALA A 157 -7.21 6.42 -9.79
C ALA A 157 -8.02 5.38 -10.58
N GLN A 158 -7.48 4.17 -10.78
CA GLN A 158 -8.25 3.12 -11.44
C GLN A 158 -9.48 2.71 -10.62
N LEU A 159 -9.37 2.59 -9.29
CA LEU A 159 -10.51 2.28 -8.41
C LEU A 159 -11.54 3.40 -8.43
N TRP A 160 -11.08 4.66 -8.38
CA TRP A 160 -11.95 5.83 -8.47
C TRP A 160 -12.76 5.84 -9.76
N LEU A 161 -12.14 5.51 -10.90
CA LEU A 161 -12.80 5.44 -12.20
C LEU A 161 -13.67 4.18 -12.34
N GLY A 162 -13.29 3.07 -11.73
CA GLY A 162 -13.97 1.78 -11.78
C GLY A 162 -15.26 1.74 -10.93
N LEU A 163 -15.28 2.47 -9.81
CA LEU A 163 -16.38 2.44 -8.84
C LEU A 163 -17.12 3.79 -8.72
N TYR A 164 -16.89 4.73 -9.63
CA TYR A 164 -17.40 6.11 -9.54
C TYR A 164 -18.93 6.21 -9.32
N LEU A 165 -19.71 5.32 -9.94
CA LEU A 165 -21.18 5.32 -9.85
C LEU A 165 -21.72 4.34 -8.79
N HIS A 166 -20.85 3.64 -8.06
CA HIS A 166 -21.27 2.64 -7.08
C HIS A 166 -21.94 3.33 -5.88
N PRO A 167 -23.21 3.00 -5.55
CA PRO A 167 -24.02 3.79 -4.62
C PRO A 167 -23.55 3.73 -3.16
N GLN A 168 -22.76 2.72 -2.80
CA GLN A 168 -22.20 2.58 -1.45
C GLN A 168 -20.79 3.17 -1.32
N GLU A 169 -20.20 3.63 -2.42
CA GLU A 169 -18.86 4.22 -2.41
C GLU A 169 -18.95 5.74 -2.42
N TRP A 170 -18.08 6.39 -1.64
CA TRP A 170 -17.95 7.84 -1.65
C TRP A 170 -16.69 8.23 -2.44
N PRO A 171 -16.80 8.83 -3.65
CA PRO A 171 -15.66 9.00 -4.55
C PRO A 171 -14.46 9.74 -3.96
N TRP A 172 -14.67 10.61 -2.97
CA TRP A 172 -13.61 11.38 -2.33
C TRP A 172 -12.68 10.54 -1.46
N THR A 173 -13.07 9.34 -1.02
CA THR A 173 -12.16 8.42 -0.30
C THR A 173 -10.93 8.11 -1.16
N TYR A 174 -11.16 7.80 -2.44
CA TYR A 174 -10.09 7.56 -3.41
C TYR A 174 -9.29 8.83 -3.71
N VAL A 175 -9.95 9.97 -3.85
CA VAL A 175 -9.25 11.25 -4.10
C VAL A 175 -8.33 11.62 -2.94
N PHE A 176 -8.77 11.43 -1.69
CA PHE A 176 -7.93 11.69 -0.52
C PHE A 176 -6.77 10.71 -0.40
N LEU A 177 -7.00 9.42 -0.66
CA LEU A 177 -5.94 8.43 -0.64
C LEU A 177 -4.92 8.68 -1.77
N ALA A 178 -5.37 8.97 -3.00
CA ALA A 178 -4.51 9.35 -4.11
C ALA A 178 -3.74 10.64 -3.79
N GLY A 179 -4.40 11.64 -3.21
CA GLY A 179 -3.75 12.87 -2.74
C GLY A 179 -2.64 12.59 -1.74
N LEU A 180 -2.89 11.72 -0.75
CA LEU A 180 -1.90 11.35 0.26
C LEU A 180 -0.73 10.56 -0.33
N MET A 181 -0.99 9.60 -1.23
CA MET A 181 0.06 8.88 -1.97
C MET A 181 0.88 9.83 -2.85
N GLY A 182 0.22 10.82 -3.47
CA GLY A 182 0.86 11.87 -4.26
C GLY A 182 1.75 12.78 -3.40
N LEU A 183 1.29 13.17 -2.21
CA LEU A 183 2.10 13.94 -1.25
C LEU A 183 3.33 13.13 -0.81
N PHE A 184 3.16 11.84 -0.48
CA PHE A 184 4.30 10.97 -0.16
C PHE A 184 5.29 10.85 -1.32
N SER A 185 4.78 10.83 -2.55
CA SER A 185 5.63 10.81 -3.74
C SER A 185 6.42 12.11 -3.90
N VAL A 186 5.73 13.24 -3.95
CA VAL A 186 6.30 14.57 -4.25
C VAL A 186 7.31 14.99 -3.19
N PHE A 187 6.97 14.81 -1.91
CA PHE A 187 7.84 15.19 -0.79
C PHE A 187 8.92 14.15 -0.48
N GLY A 188 8.83 12.95 -1.06
CA GLY A 188 9.75 11.85 -0.77
C GLY A 188 9.64 11.42 0.69
N ALA A 189 8.45 10.99 1.12
CA ALA A 189 8.14 10.71 2.53
C ALA A 189 9.01 9.60 3.16
N GLY A 190 9.68 8.76 2.36
CA GLY A 190 10.66 7.80 2.87
C GLY A 190 11.91 8.46 3.47
N ARG A 191 12.19 9.73 3.12
CA ARG A 191 13.33 10.50 3.65
C ARG A 191 13.13 10.94 5.10
N SER A 192 11.92 10.77 5.63
CA SER A 192 11.59 11.04 7.04
C SER A 192 11.54 9.72 7.79
N LEU A 193 12.57 9.47 8.61
CA LEU A 193 12.72 8.31 9.48
C LEU A 193 12.50 6.98 8.72
N GLY A 194 13.11 6.85 7.54
CA GLY A 194 12.96 5.71 6.65
C GLY A 194 14.26 5.39 5.90
N LEU A 195 14.28 4.25 5.21
CA LEU A 195 15.48 3.78 4.51
C LEU A 195 15.92 4.67 3.35
N ASP A 196 15.02 5.44 2.74
CA ASP A 196 15.38 6.43 1.73
C ASP A 196 16.29 7.54 2.30
N ALA A 197 16.16 7.84 3.61
CA ALA A 197 17.05 8.77 4.29
C ALA A 197 18.46 8.18 4.46
N ASP A 198 18.56 6.93 4.93
CA ASP A 198 19.82 6.17 5.02
C ASP A 198 20.52 6.09 3.65
N LEU A 199 19.76 5.75 2.60
CA LEU A 199 20.28 5.67 1.24
C LEU A 199 20.86 6.99 0.74
N ARG A 200 20.16 8.11 0.97
CA ARG A 200 20.65 9.44 0.57
C ARG A 200 21.86 9.90 1.38
N ARG A 201 21.96 9.48 2.64
CA ARG A 201 23.10 9.78 3.50
C ARG A 201 24.34 8.98 3.08
N ARG A 202 24.18 7.70 2.76
CA ARG A 202 25.27 6.83 2.25
C ARG A 202 25.69 7.16 0.83
N PHE A 203 24.74 7.56 -0.02
CA PHE A 203 24.97 7.92 -1.41
C PHE A 203 24.43 9.32 -1.71
N PRO A 204 25.12 10.39 -1.24
CA PRO A 204 24.66 11.75 -1.44
C PRO A 204 24.48 12.05 -2.93
N PRO A 205 23.30 12.51 -3.38
CA PRO A 205 23.02 12.72 -4.79
C PRO A 205 24.00 13.66 -5.50
N GLY A 206 24.59 14.62 -4.79
CA GLY A 206 25.58 15.56 -5.34
C GLY A 206 27.01 15.02 -5.41
N LEU A 207 27.32 13.94 -4.69
CA LEU A 207 28.67 13.36 -4.60
C LEU A 207 28.76 11.98 -5.24
N THR A 208 27.62 11.31 -5.45
CA THR A 208 27.54 10.01 -6.11
C THR A 208 27.39 10.21 -7.62
N THR A 209 28.09 9.41 -8.41
CA THR A 209 28.03 9.45 -9.89
C THR A 209 27.50 8.14 -10.47
N GLY A 210 27.20 8.13 -11.79
CA GLY A 210 26.80 6.92 -12.50
C GLY A 210 25.36 6.46 -12.23
N SER A 211 25.12 5.14 -12.36
CA SER A 211 23.78 4.54 -12.26
C SER A 211 23.21 4.57 -10.85
N THR A 212 24.04 4.42 -9.82
CA THR A 212 23.63 4.51 -8.41
C THR A 212 23.06 5.89 -8.07
N ALA A 213 23.71 6.96 -8.53
CA ALA A 213 23.23 8.32 -8.32
C ALA A 213 21.87 8.58 -8.98
N ARG A 214 21.67 8.07 -10.21
CA ARG A 214 20.39 8.16 -10.92
C ARG A 214 19.30 7.41 -10.18
N PHE A 215 19.59 6.19 -9.73
CA PHE A 215 18.64 5.39 -8.96
C PHE A 215 18.23 6.09 -7.67
N VAL A 216 19.18 6.53 -6.84
CA VAL A 216 18.87 7.21 -5.57
C VAL A 216 18.05 8.48 -5.83
N ARG A 217 18.42 9.33 -6.80
CA ARG A 217 17.65 10.54 -7.14
C ARG A 217 16.23 10.26 -7.61
N PHE A 218 16.03 9.15 -8.32
CA PHE A 218 14.73 8.77 -8.86
C PHE A 218 13.84 8.08 -7.82
N ALA A 219 14.41 7.12 -7.09
CA ALA A 219 13.70 6.26 -6.15
C ALA A 219 13.41 6.91 -4.79
N THR A 220 14.29 7.82 -4.35
CA THR A 220 14.19 8.48 -3.06
C THR A 220 13.84 9.95 -3.23
#